data_AF-A0A8B0SRC6-F1
#
_entry.id   AF-A0A8B0SRC6-F1
#
_cell.length_a   1.000
_cell.length_b   1.000
_cell.length_c   1.000
_cell.angle_alpha   90.00
_cell.angle_beta   90.00
_cell.angle_gamma   90.00
#
_symmetry.space_group_name_H-M   'P 1'
#
loop_
_entity.id
_entity.type
_entity.pdbx_description
1 polymer ?
#
loop_
_entity_poly.entity_id
_entity_poly.type
_entity_poly.pdbx_seq_one_letter_code
_entity_poly.pdbx_strand_id
1 'polypeptide(L)' 'MKPLLLTNALIISEDMRYQADILIDKGRIQKNCLVYSLPTGMAGY' A
#
# COMPACT_ATOMS: atom_id res chain seq x y z
N MET A 1 4.63 -9.65 -19.94
CA MET A 1 5.38 -8.69 -19.11
C MET A 1 5.67 -9.35 -17.77
N LYS A 2 6.84 -9.10 -17.17
CA LYS A 2 7.16 -9.62 -15.83
C LYS A 2 6.30 -8.86 -14.79
N PRO A 3 5.78 -9.53 -13.74
CA PRO A 3 5.07 -8.84 -12.67
C PRO A 3 5.98 -7.80 -12.01
N LEU A 4 5.43 -6.62 -11.71
CA LEU A 4 6.12 -5.54 -10.99
C LEU A 4 5.51 -5.41 -9.60
N LEU A 5 6.34 -5.48 -8.57
CA LEU A 5 5.93 -5.24 -7.19
C LEU A 5 6.49 -3.88 -6.74
N LEU A 6 5.61 -2.98 -6.33
CA LEU A 6 5.96 -1.71 -5.69
C LEU A 6 5.66 -1.88 -4.20
N THR A 7 6.69 -1.90 -3.37
CA THR A 7 6.55 -2.02 -1.91
C THR A 7 6.60 -0.66 -1.23
N ASN A 8 5.88 -0.54 -0.11
CA ASN A 8 5.82 0.63 0.75
C ASN A 8 5.45 1.94 0.01
N ALA A 9 4.66 1.83 -1.05
CA ALA A 9 4.32 2.95 -1.91
C ALA A 9 3.27 3.86 -1.26
N LEU A 10 3.47 5.18 -1.35
CA LEU A 10 2.45 6.16 -0.99
C LEU A 10 1.47 6.29 -2.15
N ILE A 11 0.27 5.74 -1.99
CA ILE A 11 -0.81 5.86 -2.96
C ILE A 11 -1.57 7.15 -2.71
N ILE A 12 -1.71 7.95 -3.77
CA ILE A 12 -2.48 9.18 -3.76
C ILE A 12 -3.66 8.97 -4.70
N SER A 13 -4.87 9.03 -4.14
CA SER A 13 -6.13 9.05 -4.87
C SER A 13 -6.86 10.36 -4.58
N GLU A 14 -7.93 10.66 -5.33
CA GLU A 14 -8.69 11.91 -5.14
C GLU A 14 -9.20 12.06 -3.70
N ASP A 15 -9.66 10.96 -3.10
CA ASP A 15 -10.26 10.97 -1.76
C ASP A 15 -9.30 10.60 -0.63
N MET A 16 -8.27 9.78 -0.92
CA MET A 16 -7.44 9.17 0.13
C MET A 16 -5.95 9.16 -0.22
N ARG A 17 -5.14 9.27 0.84
CA ARG A 17 -3.70 9.02 0.82
C ARG A 17 -3.40 7.91 1.80
N TYR A 18 -2.82 6.84 1.32
CA TYR A 18 -2.48 5.68 2.16
C TYR A 18 -1.24 4.98 1.64
N GLN A 19 -0.54 4.32 2.55
CA GLN A 19 0.64 3.52 2.22
C GLN A 19 0.21 2.08 1.98
N ALA A 20 0.68 1.47 0.90
CA ALA A 20 0.36 0.08 0.56
C ALA A 20 1.38 -0.52 -0.42
N ASP A 21 1.33 -1.84 -0.55
CA ASP A 21 2.06 -2.57 -1.58
C ASP A 21 1.16 -2.75 -2.82
N ILE A 22 1.72 -2.55 -4.01
CA ILE A 22 1.00 -2.72 -5.27
C ILE A 22 1.69 -3.78 -6.12
N LEU A 23 0.93 -4.80 -6.53
CA LEU A 23 1.36 -5.73 -7.56
C LEU A 23 0.76 -5.32 -8.90
N ILE A 24 1.58 -5.16 -9.92
CA ILE A 24 1.14 -4.97 -11.31
C ILE A 24 1.44 -6.26 -12.07
N ASP A 25 0.39 -6.95 -12.49
CA ASP A 25 0.50 -8.17 -13.28
C ASP A 25 -0.40 -8.10 -14.51
N LYS A 26 0.10 -8.57 -15.66
CA LYS A 26 -0.61 -8.56 -16.95
C LYS A 26 -1.24 -7.20 -17.32
N GLY A 27 -0.58 -6.10 -16.94
CA GLY A 27 -1.07 -4.73 -17.19
C GLY A 27 -2.23 -4.28 -16.30
N ARG A 28 -2.54 -5.03 -15.23
CA ARG A 28 -3.56 -4.69 -14.24
C ARG A 28 -2.94 -4.47 -12.87
N ILE A 29 -3.52 -3.52 -12.14
CA ILE A 29 -3.17 -3.24 -10.74
C ILE A 29 -3.92 -4.22 -9.85
N GLN A 30 -3.19 -5.09 -9.17
CA GLN A 30 -3.66 -5.89 -8.03
C GLN A 30 -3.20 -5.19 -6.75
N LYS A 31 -4.14 -4.54 -6.06
CA LYS A 31 -3.86 -3.83 -4.80
C LYS A 31 -3.63 -4.84 -3.68
N ASN A 32 -2.54 -4.71 -2.93
CA ASN A 32 -2.35 -5.44 -1.69
C ASN A 32 -2.46 -4.44 -0.53
N CYS A 33 -3.59 -4.48 0.18
CA CYS A 33 -3.85 -3.58 1.29
C CYS A 33 -3.16 -4.13 2.54
N LEU A 34 -1.90 -3.79 2.78
CA LEU A 34 -1.31 -3.92 4.10
C LEU A 34 -1.66 -2.66 4.90
N VAL A 35 -2.83 -2.71 5.54
CA VAL A 35 -3.23 -1.72 6.54
C VAL A 35 -2.35 -1.93 7.77
N TYR A 36 -1.19 -1.29 7.81
CA TYR A 36 -0.58 -0.97 9.09
C TYR A 36 -1.26 0.27 9.63
N SER A 37 -2.50 0.13 10.11
CA SER A 37 -3.03 1.08 11.08
C SER A 37 -2.23 0.85 12.36
N LEU A 38 -1.08 1.50 12.47
CA LEU A 38 -0.44 1.66 13.78
C LEU A 38 -1.48 2.40 14.64
N PRO A 39 -1.96 1.83 15.76
CA PRO A 39 -2.75 2.60 16.70
C PRO A 39 -1.83 3.72 17.22
N THR A 40 -2.07 4.94 16.75
CA THR A 40 -1.43 6.16 17.23
C THR A 40 -1.76 6.31 18.71
N GLY A 41 -0.95 5.71 19.60
CA GLY A 41 -1.18 5.87 21.04
C GLY A 41 -0.55 4.89 22.03
N MET A 42 0.11 3.79 21.64
CA MET A 42 0.74 2.89 22.63
C MET A 42 2.17 2.48 22.25
N ALA A 43 3.09 3.43 22.36
CA ALA A 43 4.51 3.15 22.57
C ALA A 43 4.93 3.90 23.85
N GLY A 44 4.39 3.45 24.96
CA GLY A 44 4.81 3.81 26.30
C GLY A 44 4.64 2.56 27.14
N TYR A 45 5.76 1.88 27.36
CA TYR A 45 6.20 1.01 28.46
C TYR A 45 7.34 0.11 27.94
#